data_AF-A0A4V0WZZ5-F1
#
_entry.id   AF-A0A4V0WZZ5-F1
#
_cell.length_a   1.000
_cell.length_b   1.000
_cell.length_c   1.000
_cell.angle_alpha   90.00
_cell.angle_beta   90.00
_cell.angle_gamma   90.00
#
_symmetry.space_group_name_H-M   'P 1'
#
loop_
_entity.id
_entity.type
_entity.pdbx_description
1 polymer ?
#
loop_
_entity_poly.entity_id
_entity_poly.type
_entity_poly.pdbx_seq_one_letter_code
_entity_poly.pdbx_strand_id
1 'polypeptide(L)'
;MKHRSDCDRGNVSILMIGVVAVSLSCALSLVGLDVHLNQSAGAQTVADAVALAVVNFSADAAHEVADRNDGVIETINISEMGVVTVTVRVGDALATATASDLP
;
A
#
# COMPACT_ATOMS: atom_id res chain seq x y z
N MET A 1 -7.88 -57.37 20.03
CA MET A 1 -7.87 -56.48 18.84
C MET A 1 -7.96 -55.02 19.30
N LYS A 2 -6.83 -54.36 19.61
CA LYS A 2 -6.84 -52.97 20.12
C LYS A 2 -5.48 -52.31 19.83
N HIS A 3 -5.20 -52.04 18.55
CA HIS A 3 -3.96 -51.36 18.16
C HIS A 3 -4.08 -50.51 16.88
N ARG A 4 -5.29 -50.30 16.33
CA ARG A 4 -5.49 -49.46 15.13
C ARG A 4 -6.06 -48.05 15.40
N SER A 5 -6.79 -47.82 16.50
CA SER A 5 -7.43 -46.51 16.75
C SER A 5 -6.47 -45.37 17.11
N ASP A 6 -5.34 -45.66 17.76
CA ASP A 6 -4.38 -44.60 18.15
C ASP A 6 -3.57 -44.07 16.95
N CYS A 7 -3.29 -44.91 15.95
CA CYS A 7 -2.55 -44.50 14.74
C CYS A 7 -3.39 -43.54 13.87
N ASP A 8 -4.69 -43.81 13.73
CA ASP A 8 -5.61 -42.92 13.00
C ASP A 8 -5.85 -41.59 13.74
N ARG A 9 -6.00 -41.61 15.07
CA ARG A 9 -6.15 -40.37 15.86
C ARG A 9 -4.91 -39.49 15.78
N GLY A 10 -3.71 -40.07 15.89
CA GLY A 10 -2.45 -39.32 15.77
C GLY A 10 -2.26 -38.69 14.38
N ASN A 11 -2.55 -39.44 13.31
CA ASN A 11 -2.47 -38.93 11.94
C ASN A 11 -3.52 -37.84 11.66
N VAL A 12 -4.76 -38.03 12.12
CA VAL A 12 -5.82 -37.03 11.95
C VAL A 12 -5.51 -35.76 12.74
N SER A 13 -4.95 -35.87 13.95
CA SER A 13 -4.51 -34.71 14.74
C SER A 13 -3.36 -33.95 14.08
N ILE A 14 -2.37 -34.66 13.52
CA ILE A 14 -1.26 -34.03 12.77
C ILE A 14 -1.78 -33.34 11.50
N LEU A 15 -2.68 -33.98 10.76
CA LEU A 15 -3.28 -33.39 9.57
C LEU A 15 -4.11 -32.14 9.91
N MET A 16 -4.92 -32.19 10.98
CA MET A 16 -5.70 -31.06 11.48
C MET A 16 -4.81 -29.88 11.88
N ILE A 17 -3.73 -30.12 12.62
CA ILE A 17 -2.76 -29.08 13.00
C ILE A 17 -2.13 -28.46 11.75
N GLY A 18 -1.76 -29.29 10.77
CA GLY A 18 -1.23 -28.82 9.49
C GLY A 18 -2.20 -27.91 8.73
N VAL A 19 -3.48 -28.31 8.62
CA VAL A 19 -4.52 -27.51 7.96
C VAL A 19 -4.74 -26.19 8.69
N VAL A 20 -4.86 -26.21 10.02
CA VAL A 20 -5.03 -24.98 10.82
C VAL A 20 -3.82 -24.04 10.65
N ALA A 21 -2.60 -24.57 10.69
CA ALA A 21 -1.39 -23.78 10.52
C ALA A 21 -1.31 -23.14 9.12
N VAL A 22 -1.67 -23.88 8.07
CA VAL A 22 -1.73 -23.36 6.69
C VAL A 22 -2.83 -22.31 6.55
N SER A 23 -4.04 -22.57 7.05
CA SER A 23 -5.14 -21.61 7.01
C SER A 23 -4.81 -20.31 7.74
N LEU A 24 -4.18 -20.40 8.92
CA LEU A 24 -3.75 -19.22 9.67
C LEU A 24 -2.66 -18.43 8.92
N SER A 25 -1.70 -19.13 8.31
CA SER A 25 -0.65 -18.51 7.51
C SER A 25 -1.19 -17.80 6.27
N CYS A 26 -2.19 -18.39 5.61
CA CYS A 26 -2.91 -17.76 4.50
C CYS A 26 -3.67 -16.51 4.97
N ALA A 27 -4.39 -16.57 6.09
CA ALA A 27 -5.11 -15.43 6.63
C ALA A 27 -4.17 -14.26 6.97
N LEU A 28 -3.04 -14.54 7.64
CA LEU A 28 -2.03 -13.53 7.97
C LEU A 28 -1.40 -12.91 6.71
N SER A 29 -1.13 -13.72 5.69
CA SER A 29 -0.61 -13.24 4.40
C SER A 29 -1.60 -12.29 3.70
N LEU A 30 -2.89 -12.63 3.72
CA LEU A 30 -3.93 -11.78 3.14
C LEU A 30 -4.06 -10.44 3.87
N VAL A 31 -4.01 -10.44 5.20
CA VAL A 31 -4.04 -9.21 6.01
C VAL A 31 -2.79 -8.36 5.72
N GLY A 32 -1.61 -8.97 5.66
CA GLY A 32 -0.38 -8.24 5.32
C GLY A 32 -0.44 -7.61 3.93
N LEU A 33 -1.01 -8.31 2.96
CA LEU A 33 -1.21 -7.78 1.61
C LEU A 33 -2.21 -6.61 1.58
N ASP A 34 -3.32 -6.74 2.30
CA ASP A 34 -4.36 -5.69 2.40
C ASP A 34 -3.78 -4.38 2.97
N VAL A 35 -2.99 -4.47 4.06
CA VAL A 35 -2.33 -3.32 4.67
C VAL A 35 -1.40 -2.63 3.68
N HIS A 36 -0.60 -3.39 2.95
CA HIS A 36 0.35 -2.84 1.98
C HIS A 36 -0.36 -2.17 0.80
N LEU A 37 -1.43 -2.79 0.28
CA LEU A 37 -2.24 -2.21 -0.79
C LEU A 37 -2.92 -0.92 -0.36
N ASN A 38 -3.45 -0.87 0.87
CA ASN A 38 -4.11 0.32 1.39
C ASN A 38 -3.10 1.48 1.59
N GLN A 39 -1.89 1.18 2.08
CA GLN A 39 -0.81 2.17 2.17
C GLN A 39 -0.39 2.70 0.80
N SER A 40 -0.23 1.82 -0.19
CA SER A 40 0.11 2.21 -1.55
C SER A 40 -0.98 3.06 -2.21
N ALA A 41 -2.25 2.68 -2.05
CA ALA A 41 -3.39 3.44 -2.56
C ALA A 41 -3.51 4.81 -1.88
N GLY A 42 -3.27 4.88 -0.56
CA GLY A 42 -3.19 6.13 0.18
C GLY A 42 -2.09 7.04 -0.35
N ALA A 43 -0.86 6.51 -0.47
CA ALA A 43 0.27 7.26 -1.01
C ALA A 43 0.00 7.77 -2.43
N GLN A 44 -0.61 6.95 -3.29
CA GLN A 44 -0.98 7.36 -4.64
C GLN A 44 -2.01 8.50 -4.63
N THR A 45 -3.03 8.40 -3.79
CA THR A 45 -4.06 9.44 -3.66
C THR A 45 -3.45 10.77 -3.21
N VAL A 46 -2.50 10.74 -2.27
CA VAL A 46 -1.79 11.94 -1.83
C VAL A 46 -0.92 12.48 -2.96
N ALA A 47 -0.16 11.64 -3.66
CA ALA A 47 0.65 12.05 -4.79
C ALA A 47 -0.21 12.74 -5.87
N ASP A 48 -1.36 12.16 -6.21
CA ASP A 48 -2.30 12.73 -7.20
C ASP A 48 -2.84 14.09 -6.74
N ALA A 49 -3.24 14.22 -5.48
CA ALA A 49 -3.70 15.48 -4.91
C ALA A 49 -2.60 16.56 -4.90
N VAL A 50 -1.36 16.18 -4.56
CA VAL A 50 -0.21 17.07 -4.56
C VAL A 50 0.14 17.49 -5.99
N ALA A 51 0.21 16.56 -6.95
CA ALA A 51 0.45 16.88 -8.35
C ALA A 51 -0.61 17.83 -8.91
N LEU A 52 -1.88 17.61 -8.57
CA LEU A 52 -2.97 18.50 -8.94
C LEU A 52 -2.85 19.88 -8.28
N ALA A 53 -2.40 19.93 -7.02
CA ALA A 53 -2.18 21.17 -6.29
C ALA A 53 -1.03 22.00 -6.86
N VAL A 54 0.06 21.35 -7.29
CA VAL A 54 1.16 22.03 -7.98
C VAL A 54 0.70 22.63 -9.31
N VAL A 55 -0.15 21.93 -10.06
CA VAL A 55 -0.64 22.39 -11.37
C VAL A 55 -1.67 23.52 -11.25
N ASN A 56 -2.67 23.35 -10.38
CA ASN A 56 -3.81 24.28 -10.31
C ASN A 56 -3.59 25.45 -9.34
N PHE A 57 -2.66 25.33 -8.39
CA PHE A 57 -2.41 26.31 -7.35
C PHE A 57 -0.92 26.69 -7.29
N SER A 58 -0.30 26.58 -6.13
CA SER A 58 1.10 26.94 -5.87
C SER A 58 1.83 25.79 -5.16
N ALA A 59 3.16 25.88 -5.13
CA ALA A 59 3.99 24.94 -4.36
C ALA A 59 3.64 24.93 -2.86
N ASP A 60 3.23 26.07 -2.29
CA ASP A 60 2.82 26.14 -0.88
C ASP A 60 1.54 25.34 -0.61
N ALA A 61 0.56 25.41 -1.52
CA ALA A 61 -0.66 24.62 -1.43
C ALA A 61 -0.36 23.11 -1.56
N ALA A 62 0.60 22.75 -2.43
CA ALA A 62 1.05 21.37 -2.57
C ALA A 62 1.72 20.84 -1.30
N HIS A 63 2.57 21.64 -0.65
CA HIS A 63 3.16 21.30 0.65
C HIS A 63 2.10 21.16 1.75
N GLU A 64 1.12 22.07 1.81
CA GLU A 64 0.03 21.98 2.77
C GLU A 64 -0.83 20.71 2.56
N VAL A 65 -1.10 20.32 1.31
CA VAL A 65 -1.81 19.08 1.00
C VAL A 65 -0.98 17.85 1.42
N ALA A 66 0.32 17.86 1.18
CA ALA A 66 1.20 16.78 1.63
C ALA A 66 1.20 16.66 3.16
N ASP A 67 1.42 17.78 3.88
CA ASP A 67 1.46 17.82 5.34
C ASP A 67 0.13 17.36 5.98
N ARG A 68 -1.02 17.76 5.41
CA ARG A 68 -2.34 17.34 5.91
C ARG A 68 -2.62 15.84 5.74
N ASN A 69 -1.89 15.16 4.88
CA ASN A 69 -2.05 13.73 4.60
C ASN A 69 -0.84 12.90 5.07
N ASP A 70 -0.05 13.41 6.01
CA ASP A 70 1.17 12.76 6.52
C ASP A 70 2.16 12.39 5.40
N GLY A 71 2.15 13.17 4.32
CA GLY A 71 2.95 13.00 3.12
C GLY A 71 4.14 13.95 3.09
N VAL A 72 5.28 13.46 2.62
CA VAL A 72 6.49 14.26 2.39
C VAL A 72 6.78 14.28 0.89
N ILE A 73 6.86 15.47 0.32
CA ILE A 73 7.24 15.63 -1.08
C ILE A 73 8.75 15.40 -1.21
N GLU A 74 9.15 14.36 -1.95
CA GLU A 74 10.56 14.09 -2.20
C GLU A 74 11.07 14.84 -3.42
N THR A 75 10.25 14.95 -4.45
CA THR A 75 10.65 15.57 -5.72
C THR A 75 9.44 16.15 -6.42
N ILE A 76 9.61 17.36 -6.94
CA ILE A 76 8.70 17.99 -7.90
C ILE A 76 9.52 18.25 -9.16
N ASN A 77 9.08 17.70 -10.28
CA ASN A 77 9.70 17.92 -11.58
C ASN A 77 8.67 18.52 -12.53
N ILE A 78 9.01 19.68 -13.10
CA ILE A 78 8.16 20.39 -14.05
C ILE A 78 8.84 20.29 -15.42
N SER A 79 8.20 19.59 -16.34
CA SER A 79 8.66 19.50 -17.73
C SER A 79 8.50 20.83 -18.46
N GLU A 80 9.30 21.07 -19.49
CA GLU A 80 9.17 22.24 -20.38
C GLU A 80 7.78 22.34 -21.03
N MET A 81 7.06 21.22 -21.15
CA MET A 81 5.69 21.17 -21.65
C MET A 81 4.62 21.46 -20.59
N GLY A 82 4.98 21.86 -19.37
CA GLY A 82 4.02 22.11 -18.28
C GLY A 82 3.46 20.87 -17.61
N VAL A 83 4.01 19.69 -17.90
CA VAL A 83 3.68 18.44 -17.20
C VAL A 83 4.43 18.38 -15.88
N VAL A 84 3.70 18.27 -14.79
CA VAL A 84 4.25 18.18 -13.43
C VAL A 84 4.24 16.74 -12.98
N THR A 85 5.41 16.22 -12.61
CA THR A 85 5.57 14.92 -11.96
C THR A 85 6.02 15.13 -10.52
N VAL A 86 5.27 14.58 -9.57
CA VAL A 86 5.55 14.67 -8.14
C VAL A 86 5.76 13.28 -7.57
N THR A 87 6.78 13.13 -6.73
CA THR A 87 6.99 11.94 -5.91
C THR A 87 6.74 12.30 -4.45
N VAL A 88 5.83 11.57 -3.82
CA VAL A 88 5.44 11.75 -2.41
C VAL A 88 5.67 10.46 -1.65
N ARG A 89 6.20 10.59 -0.44
CA ARG A 89 6.31 9.51 0.55
C ARG A 89 5.22 9.65 1.59
N VAL A 90 4.45 8.60 1.85
CA VAL A 90 3.48 8.53 2.95
C VAL A 90 3.82 7.32 3.81
N GLY A 91 4.35 7.55 5.02
CA GLY A 91 4.94 6.49 5.84
C GLY A 91 6.08 5.78 5.10
N ASP A 92 5.94 4.46 4.91
CA ASP A 92 6.91 3.62 4.19
C ASP A 92 6.62 3.51 2.67
N ALA A 93 5.49 4.04 2.21
CA ALA A 93 5.08 3.96 0.81
C ALA A 93 5.56 5.18 0.02
N LEU A 94 6.07 4.93 -1.18
CA LEU A 94 6.43 5.96 -2.16
C LEU A 94 5.47 5.87 -3.34
N ALA A 95 4.96 7.01 -3.77
CA ALA A 95 4.08 7.12 -4.91
C ALA A 95 4.50 8.29 -5.81
N THR A 96 4.27 8.13 -7.11
CA THR A 96 4.55 9.15 -8.10
C THR A 96 3.28 9.43 -8.87
N ALA A 97 2.96 10.71 -9.03
CA ALA A 97 1.81 11.17 -9.77
C ALA A 97 2.23 12.21 -10.80
N THR A 98 1.44 12.32 -11.87
CA THR A 98 1.68 13.26 -12.95
C THR A 98 0.40 14.02 -13.24
N ALA A 99 0.48 15.35 -13.30
CA ALA A 99 -0.62 16.24 -13.63
C ALA A 99 -0.17 17.28 -14.67
N SER A 100 -1.12 17.80 -15.44
CA SER A 100 -0.88 18.78 -16.50
C SER A 100 -2.13 19.64 -16.69
N ASP A 101 -1.96 20.92 -16.99
CA ASP A 101 -3.03 21.85 -17.39
C ASP A 101 -3.07 22.04 -18.92
N LEU A 102 -2.49 21.09 -19.67
CA LEU A 102 -2.61 21.08 -21.13
C LEU A 102 -4.04 20.64 -21.53
N PRO A 103 -4.71 21.38 -22.44
CA PRO A 103 -6.06 21.07 -22.92
C PRO A 103 -6.13 19.82 -23.82
#